data_AF-A0A672J8R7-F1
#
_entry.id   AF-A0A672J8R7-F1
#
_cell.length_a   1.000
_cell.length_b   1.000
_cell.length_c   1.000
_cell.angle_alpha   90.00
_cell.angle_beta   90.00
_cell.angle_gamma   90.00
#
_symmetry.space_group_name_H-M   'P 1'
#
loop_
_entity.id
_entity.type
_entity.pdbx_description
1 polymer ?
#
loop_
_entity_poly.entity_id
_entity_poly.type
_entity_poly.pdbx_seq_one_letter_code
_entity_poly.pdbx_strand_id
1 'polypeptide(L)'
;MRRLALFLLPCAVAVLVHLWLAHRPSSSPLDSNTYSGNLLSKISFSPHFNEPLPFYEVLVGVLSARHHHQLRQAIRETWLGYLRDHPHFQVGVKFIVGQHGCPIPEEDREDPYSCSLLNFTAPVSKQDAEIEMVTVSDPSVLAPSDVSAIALDFKVLHPVVITRLGVFSGRTLPELQSNVTVKLLQLDQEEAVVTARFSSISMGTLVNWVWYKPVEQFILPKGFEGTLVWESLDSAALTTVNSSSVELNDGGGVLKISSIAEGILPHRSALGFPGLAGGFTFTIYDEEGLSGLLRGRPARMKRHAAGLRQEDAALQEESLRHGDMVFVDVVDTYRNVPSKLLQFYKWSVGNADFNLLLKTDDDCYIDVDSVLMKIDQKGLKRSNFWWGNFRQSWAVDRIGKWQELEYASPAYPAFACGSGYVVSRDLVQWLASNAGKLKAYQGEDVSMGIWMAAVGPQKYQDAGWLCEKECYLDMLSSPQHTAQELQALWDRKRMCGDPCGCPWEP
;
A
#
# COMPACT_ATOMS: atom_id res chain seq x y z
N MET A 1 -1.50 60.75 -27.86
CA MET A 1 -1.40 60.34 -26.43
C MET A 1 -2.78 60.05 -25.82
N ARG A 2 -3.55 59.07 -26.33
CA ARG A 2 -4.83 58.63 -25.71
C ARG A 2 -5.14 57.12 -25.87
N ARG A 3 -4.16 56.30 -26.29
CA ARG A 3 -4.33 54.85 -26.47
C ARG A 3 -3.31 53.96 -25.74
N LEU A 4 -2.46 54.52 -24.86
CA LEU A 4 -1.59 53.72 -23.98
C LEU A 4 -2.19 53.50 -22.57
N ALA A 5 -3.17 54.30 -22.16
CA ALA A 5 -3.76 54.22 -20.81
C ALA A 5 -4.72 53.04 -20.63
N LEU A 6 -5.27 52.47 -21.72
CA LEU A 6 -6.23 51.37 -21.67
C LEU A 6 -5.60 49.98 -21.53
N PHE A 7 -4.29 49.83 -21.78
CA PHE A 7 -3.58 48.55 -21.64
C PHE A 7 -2.83 48.40 -20.32
N LEU A 8 -2.63 49.48 -19.56
CA LEU A 8 -1.92 49.43 -18.27
C LEU A 8 -2.87 49.30 -17.06
N LEU A 9 -4.16 49.57 -17.24
CA LEU A 9 -5.17 49.45 -16.18
C LEU A 9 -5.35 48.01 -15.66
N PRO A 10 -5.44 46.96 -16.52
CA PRO A 10 -5.64 45.60 -16.03
C PRO A 10 -4.44 45.06 -15.25
N CYS A 11 -3.22 45.43 -15.66
CA CYS A 11 -1.99 45.01 -15.00
C CYS A 11 -1.80 45.69 -13.63
N ALA A 12 -2.17 46.97 -13.51
CA ALA A 12 -2.10 47.67 -12.23
C ALA A 12 -3.12 47.12 -11.21
N VAL A 13 -4.33 46.76 -11.66
CA VAL A 13 -5.36 46.14 -10.80
C VAL A 13 -4.94 44.74 -10.35
N ALA A 14 -4.34 43.92 -11.22
CA ALA A 14 -3.85 42.59 -10.85
C ALA A 14 -2.73 42.64 -9.79
N VAL A 15 -1.80 43.60 -9.90
CA VAL A 15 -0.73 43.79 -8.91
C VAL A 15 -1.29 44.28 -7.57
N LEU A 16 -2.28 45.17 -7.58
CA LEU A 16 -2.92 45.66 -6.35
C LEU A 16 -3.77 44.59 -5.66
N VAL A 17 -4.45 43.72 -6.41
CA VAL A 17 -5.22 42.58 -5.85
C VAL A 17 -4.28 41.52 -5.25
N HIS A 18 -3.13 41.24 -5.88
CA HIS A 18 -2.13 40.33 -5.33
C HIS A 18 -1.48 40.87 -4.05
N LEU A 19 -1.17 42.17 -4.00
CA LEU A 19 -0.62 42.80 -2.79
C LEU A 19 -1.65 42.88 -1.65
N TRP A 20 -2.93 43.07 -1.97
CA TRP A 20 -4.02 43.08 -0.97
C TRP A 20 -4.31 41.69 -0.39
N LEU A 21 -4.25 40.62 -1.21
CA LEU A 21 -4.40 39.25 -0.73
C LEU A 21 -3.19 38.79 0.12
N ALA A 22 -1.98 39.28 -0.19
CA ALA A 22 -0.77 38.96 0.58
C ALA A 22 -0.68 39.67 1.95
N HIS A 23 -1.50 40.69 2.21
CA HIS A 23 -1.47 41.50 3.44
C HIS A 23 -2.68 41.29 4.37
N ARG A 24 -3.49 40.25 4.15
CA ARG A 24 -4.54 39.89 5.14
C ARG A 24 -3.92 39.17 6.34
N PRO A 25 -4.09 39.67 7.57
CA PRO A 25 -3.86 38.87 8.77
C PRO A 25 -4.93 37.78 8.80
N SER A 26 -4.51 36.51 8.82
CA SER A 26 -5.38 35.38 9.04
C SER A 26 -5.92 35.43 10.47
N SER A 27 -7.19 35.80 10.63
CA SER A 27 -7.95 35.60 11.86
C SER A 27 -8.23 34.11 12.05
N SER A 28 -7.65 33.51 13.08
CA SER A 28 -7.95 32.16 13.56
C SER A 28 -9.39 32.07 14.09
N PRO A 29 -10.12 30.97 13.84
CA PRO A 29 -11.30 30.63 14.63
C PRO A 29 -10.88 29.99 15.95
N LEU A 30 -11.62 30.32 17.01
CA LEU A 30 -11.42 29.86 18.39
C LEU A 30 -11.46 28.34 18.54
N ASP A 31 -10.46 27.84 19.26
CA ASP A 31 -10.42 26.50 19.85
C ASP A 31 -11.49 26.32 20.93
N SER A 32 -12.29 25.25 20.82
CA SER A 32 -13.02 24.67 21.96
C SER A 32 -12.29 23.41 22.42
N ASN A 33 -11.43 23.57 23.42
CA ASN A 33 -10.84 22.47 24.17
C ASN A 33 -11.88 21.86 25.13
N THR A 34 -12.10 20.54 25.08
CA THR A 34 -12.59 19.78 26.24
C THR A 34 -12.02 18.35 26.22
N TYR A 35 -11.02 18.13 27.06
CA TYR A 35 -10.61 16.88 27.74
C TYR A 35 -10.35 15.59 26.94
N SER A 36 -9.07 15.32 26.71
CA SER A 36 -8.43 14.04 27.12
C SER A 36 -6.91 14.20 27.13
N GLY A 37 -6.35 14.38 28.34
CA GLY A 37 -4.91 14.48 28.54
C GLY A 37 -4.28 13.09 28.44
N ASN A 38 -3.57 12.82 27.35
CA ASN A 38 -2.67 11.69 27.23
C ASN A 38 -1.23 12.11 27.52
N LEU A 39 -0.61 11.37 28.44
CA LEU A 39 0.78 11.47 28.93
C LEU A 39 1.84 11.12 27.86
N LEU A 40 1.51 11.28 26.57
CA LEU A 40 2.38 10.98 25.41
C LEU A 40 2.79 12.25 24.65
N SER A 41 2.12 13.39 24.87
CA SER A 41 2.49 14.67 24.27
C SER A 41 3.54 15.46 25.07
N LYS A 42 4.00 14.93 26.21
CA LYS A 42 4.95 15.60 27.11
C LYS A 42 6.43 15.24 26.91
N ILE A 43 6.77 14.54 25.83
CA ILE A 43 8.13 14.66 25.25
C ILE A 43 8.07 15.82 24.25
N SER A 44 7.84 17.01 24.77
CA SER A 44 8.08 18.24 24.03
C SER A 44 9.59 18.35 23.87
N PHE A 45 10.07 18.14 22.64
CA PHE A 45 11.43 18.39 22.22
C PHE A 45 11.82 19.82 22.60
N SER A 46 12.60 19.93 23.67
CA SER A 46 13.33 21.16 23.96
C SER A 46 14.47 21.22 22.95
N PRO A 47 14.59 22.28 22.13
CA PRO A 47 15.74 22.40 21.27
C PRO A 47 16.91 22.83 22.17
N HIS A 48 17.71 21.85 22.61
CA HIS A 48 19.04 22.10 23.12
C HIS A 48 19.90 22.62 21.97
N PHE A 49 19.78 23.92 21.67
CA PHE A 49 20.41 24.61 20.55
C PHE A 49 21.95 24.70 20.61
N ASN A 50 22.63 23.94 21.48
CA ASN A 50 24.07 24.09 21.73
C ASN A 50 24.89 22.79 21.86
N GLU A 51 24.29 21.60 21.70
CA GLU A 51 25.09 20.37 21.59
C GLU A 51 25.25 19.96 20.12
N PRO A 52 26.48 19.62 19.68
CA PRO A 52 26.69 19.10 18.34
C PRO A 52 25.94 17.78 18.15
N LEU A 53 25.34 17.59 16.97
CA LEU A 53 24.66 16.34 16.64
C LEU A 53 25.66 15.16 16.69
N PRO A 54 25.23 13.96 17.13
CA PRO A 54 26.07 12.78 17.06
C PRO A 54 26.42 12.48 15.60
N PHE A 55 27.70 12.24 15.35
CA PHE A 55 28.22 11.93 14.01
C PHE A 55 28.36 10.42 13.81
N TYR A 56 27.97 9.94 12.63
CA TYR A 56 28.09 8.55 12.19
C TYR A 56 28.66 8.46 10.77
N GLU A 57 29.58 7.55 10.51
CA GLU A 57 29.95 7.21 9.14
C GLU A 57 28.78 6.56 8.40
N VAL A 58 28.07 5.64 9.09
CA VAL A 58 26.86 5.00 8.59
C VAL A 58 25.78 5.06 9.66
N LEU A 59 24.63 5.62 9.33
CA LEU A 59 23.42 5.53 10.14
C LEU A 59 22.52 4.41 9.60
N VAL A 60 22.32 3.37 10.39
CA VAL A 60 21.44 2.25 10.08
C VAL A 60 20.03 2.53 10.60
N GLY A 61 19.05 2.55 9.71
CA GLY A 61 17.63 2.55 10.03
C GLY A 61 17.05 1.16 9.82
N VAL A 62 16.56 0.55 10.91
CA VAL A 62 15.91 -0.77 10.89
C VAL A 62 14.39 -0.57 11.00
N LEU A 63 13.63 -0.83 9.92
CA LEU A 63 12.17 -0.78 9.98
C LEU A 63 11.67 -1.95 10.84
N SER A 64 10.93 -1.65 11.90
CA SER A 64 10.46 -2.67 12.85
C SER A 64 9.01 -2.46 13.23
N ALA A 65 8.19 -3.51 13.15
CA ALA A 65 6.80 -3.42 13.60
C ALA A 65 6.74 -3.33 15.13
N ARG A 66 5.72 -2.68 15.67
CA ARG A 66 5.54 -2.47 17.11
C ARG A 66 5.71 -3.75 17.94
N HIS A 67 5.04 -4.82 17.56
CA HIS A 67 5.05 -6.11 18.26
C HIS A 67 6.32 -6.97 18.02
N HIS A 68 7.26 -6.56 17.15
CA HIS A 68 8.48 -7.32 16.81
C HIS A 68 9.59 -7.23 17.88
N HIS A 69 9.24 -7.30 19.17
CA HIS A 69 10.20 -7.20 20.27
C HIS A 69 11.32 -8.27 20.19
N GLN A 70 10.97 -9.50 19.78
CA GLN A 70 11.94 -10.60 19.67
C GLN A 70 12.94 -10.40 18.53
N LEU A 71 12.51 -9.83 17.39
CA LEU A 71 13.39 -9.53 16.26
C LEU A 71 14.37 -8.41 16.61
N ARG A 72 13.87 -7.33 17.24
CA ARG A 72 14.74 -6.26 17.75
C ARG A 72 15.76 -6.79 18.76
N GLN A 73 15.34 -7.67 19.66
CA GLN A 73 16.24 -8.32 20.62
C GLN A 73 17.29 -9.20 19.93
N ALA A 74 16.90 -10.01 18.94
CA ALA A 74 17.83 -10.82 18.17
C ALA A 74 18.87 -9.95 17.45
N ILE A 75 18.47 -8.83 16.86
CA ILE A 75 19.41 -7.88 16.25
C ILE A 75 20.40 -7.33 17.30
N ARG A 76 19.90 -6.90 18.47
CA ARG A 76 20.75 -6.41 19.57
C ARG A 76 21.77 -7.45 20.06
N GLU A 77 21.40 -8.72 20.06
CA GLU A 77 22.26 -9.84 20.49
C GLU A 77 23.21 -10.32 19.39
N THR A 78 22.98 -9.91 18.13
CA THR A 78 23.77 -10.32 16.97
C THR A 78 24.66 -9.17 16.46
N TRP A 79 24.42 -8.68 15.25
CA TRP A 79 25.29 -7.74 14.55
C TRP A 79 25.30 -6.34 15.19
N LEU A 80 24.19 -5.90 15.81
CA LEU A 80 24.17 -4.63 16.54
C LEU A 80 25.01 -4.72 17.81
N GLY A 81 24.91 -5.82 18.56
CA GLY A 81 25.75 -6.07 19.73
C GLY A 81 27.24 -6.07 19.36
N TYR A 82 27.57 -6.76 18.27
CA TYR A 82 28.91 -6.77 17.70
C TYR A 82 29.45 -5.37 17.37
N LEU A 83 28.66 -4.52 16.69
CA LEU A 83 29.07 -3.14 16.39
C LEU A 83 29.41 -2.31 17.63
N ARG A 84 28.67 -2.50 18.73
CA ARG A 84 28.90 -1.77 19.99
C ARG A 84 30.26 -2.09 20.61
N ASP A 85 30.78 -3.29 20.38
CA ASP A 85 32.07 -3.75 20.88
C ASP A 85 33.25 -3.37 19.96
N HIS A 86 32.99 -2.80 18.77
CA HIS A 86 34.00 -2.43 17.78
C HIS A 86 34.11 -0.90 17.64
N PRO A 87 34.81 -0.20 18.55
CA PRO A 87 34.80 1.26 18.67
C PRO A 87 35.43 2.01 17.49
N HIS A 88 36.06 1.30 16.55
CA HIS A 88 36.58 1.89 15.32
C HIS A 88 35.48 2.20 14.29
N PHE A 89 34.33 1.51 14.37
CA PHE A 89 33.20 1.77 13.49
C PHE A 89 32.30 2.85 14.08
N GLN A 90 32.16 3.98 13.38
CA GLN A 90 31.24 5.05 13.79
C GLN A 90 29.84 4.79 13.22
N VAL A 91 29.22 3.67 13.61
CA VAL A 91 27.93 3.24 13.10
C VAL A 91 26.83 3.51 14.14
N GLY A 92 25.82 4.28 13.75
CA GLY A 92 24.63 4.51 14.55
C GLY A 92 23.53 3.56 14.11
N VAL A 93 22.80 2.91 15.02
CA VAL A 93 21.68 2.03 14.66
C VAL A 93 20.42 2.48 15.37
N LYS A 94 19.32 2.58 14.63
CA LYS A 94 18.01 2.98 15.14
C LYS A 94 16.90 2.09 14.62
N PHE A 95 16.10 1.52 15.53
CA PHE A 95 14.86 0.85 15.21
C PHE A 95 13.76 1.90 14.97
N ILE A 96 13.15 1.86 13.81
CA ILE A 96 12.09 2.77 13.39
C ILE A 96 10.77 2.11 13.71
N VAL A 97 9.98 2.71 14.59
CA VAL A 97 8.68 2.17 15.04
C VAL A 97 7.59 3.23 14.88
N GLY A 98 6.42 2.85 14.37
CA GLY A 98 5.30 3.77 14.27
C GLY A 98 4.75 4.10 15.65
N GLN A 99 4.58 5.39 15.92
CA GLN A 99 4.13 5.90 17.22
C GLN A 99 2.73 5.40 17.59
N HIS A 100 1.88 5.14 16.60
CA HIS A 100 0.50 4.72 16.82
C HIS A 100 0.27 3.30 16.33
N GLY A 101 -0.39 2.45 17.12
CA GLY A 101 -0.95 1.20 16.64
C GLY A 101 -2.26 1.44 15.90
N CYS A 102 -2.62 0.56 14.96
CA CYS A 102 -3.90 0.68 14.27
C CYS A 102 -5.07 0.47 15.25
N PRO A 103 -5.98 1.45 15.43
CA PRO A 103 -7.10 1.34 16.39
C PRO A 103 -8.15 0.30 16.01
N ILE A 104 -8.09 -0.25 14.79
CA ILE A 104 -9.04 -1.23 14.28
C ILE A 104 -8.46 -2.64 14.46
N PRO A 105 -9.17 -3.57 15.13
CA PRO A 105 -8.79 -4.99 15.20
C PRO A 105 -8.73 -5.60 13.79
N GLU A 106 -7.81 -6.54 13.56
CA GLU A 106 -7.60 -7.15 12.23
C GLU A 106 -8.88 -7.75 11.62
N GLU A 107 -9.73 -8.36 12.45
CA GLU A 107 -11.01 -8.95 12.05
C GLU A 107 -11.98 -7.91 11.43
N ASP A 108 -11.87 -6.65 11.86
CA ASP A 108 -12.70 -5.53 11.43
C ASP A 108 -12.03 -4.67 10.33
N ARG A 109 -10.88 -5.08 9.80
CA ARG A 109 -10.19 -4.36 8.72
C ARG A 109 -10.62 -4.85 7.33
N GLU A 110 -10.63 -3.92 6.36
CA GLU A 110 -10.83 -4.23 4.94
C GLU A 110 -9.78 -5.22 4.41
N ASP A 111 -8.53 -5.01 4.82
CA ASP A 111 -7.40 -5.88 4.51
C ASP A 111 -6.43 -5.88 5.71
N PRO A 112 -5.61 -6.94 5.88
CA PRO A 112 -4.70 -7.03 7.03
C PRO A 112 -3.54 -6.04 6.98
N TYR A 113 -3.30 -5.39 5.84
CA TYR A 113 -2.12 -4.55 5.59
C TYR A 113 -2.38 -3.06 5.85
N SER A 114 -3.64 -2.62 5.86
CA SER A 114 -4.06 -1.24 6.09
C SER A 114 -4.69 -1.04 7.48
N CYS A 115 -5.19 0.16 7.75
CA CYS A 115 -5.98 0.48 8.94
C CYS A 115 -7.35 1.05 8.55
N SER A 116 -8.02 0.40 7.58
CA SER A 116 -9.33 0.80 7.09
C SER A 116 -10.43 -0.09 7.67
N LEU A 117 -11.49 0.51 8.21
CA LEU A 117 -12.60 -0.22 8.85
C LEU A 117 -13.54 -0.83 7.81
N LEU A 118 -13.96 -2.08 8.03
CA LEU A 118 -15.06 -2.69 7.28
C LEU A 118 -16.37 -1.92 7.51
N ASN A 119 -16.77 -1.14 6.51
CA ASN A 119 -17.97 -0.32 6.57
C ASN A 119 -19.23 -1.11 6.17
N PHE A 120 -19.54 -2.15 6.94
CA PHE A 120 -20.73 -2.97 6.72
C PHE A 120 -21.98 -2.34 7.32
N THR A 121 -23.10 -2.44 6.62
CA THR A 121 -24.44 -2.19 7.16
C THR A 121 -25.11 -3.49 7.58
N ALA A 122 -26.05 -3.42 8.53
CA ALA A 122 -26.83 -4.59 8.89
C ALA A 122 -27.61 -5.09 7.65
N PRO A 123 -27.65 -6.41 7.39
CA PRO A 123 -28.42 -6.95 6.28
C PRO A 123 -29.90 -6.57 6.45
N VAL A 124 -30.51 -6.10 5.37
CA VAL A 124 -31.94 -5.78 5.36
C VAL A 124 -32.70 -7.11 5.49
N SER A 125 -33.56 -7.22 6.50
CA SER A 125 -34.20 -8.45 6.97
C SER A 125 -35.08 -9.16 5.92
N LYS A 126 -34.45 -9.85 4.98
CA LYS A 126 -35.02 -10.83 4.07
C LYS A 126 -33.96 -11.89 3.82
N GLN A 127 -34.06 -13.00 4.55
CA GLN A 127 -33.23 -14.18 4.34
C GLN A 127 -33.23 -14.57 2.85
N ASP A 128 -32.04 -14.77 2.29
CA ASP A 128 -31.84 -15.15 0.87
C ASP A 128 -32.34 -14.11 -0.15
N ALA A 129 -32.43 -12.83 0.22
CA ALA A 129 -32.72 -11.79 -0.74
C ALA A 129 -31.60 -11.70 -1.78
N GLU A 130 -31.92 -12.07 -3.01
CA GLU A 130 -31.06 -11.87 -4.15
C GLU A 130 -30.84 -10.36 -4.38
N ILE A 131 -29.58 -9.94 -4.33
CA ILE A 131 -29.16 -8.55 -4.46
C ILE A 131 -28.70 -8.31 -5.90
N GLU A 132 -29.28 -7.32 -6.56
CA GLU A 132 -28.85 -6.83 -7.87
C GLU A 132 -27.68 -5.86 -7.69
N MET A 133 -26.49 -6.20 -8.20
CA MET A 133 -25.29 -5.36 -8.08
C MET A 133 -25.44 -4.00 -8.79
N VAL A 134 -26.25 -3.93 -9.84
CA VAL A 134 -26.52 -2.71 -10.59
C VAL A 134 -28.01 -2.60 -10.85
N THR A 135 -28.56 -1.41 -10.68
CA THR A 135 -29.94 -1.09 -11.03
C THR A 135 -29.98 0.05 -12.03
N VAL A 136 -30.64 -0.16 -13.17
CA VAL A 136 -30.82 0.86 -14.22
C VAL A 136 -32.23 1.43 -14.12
N SER A 137 -32.36 2.61 -13.51
CA SER A 137 -33.64 3.28 -13.31
C SER A 137 -34.13 4.04 -14.54
N ASP A 138 -33.21 4.57 -15.36
CA ASP A 138 -33.51 5.30 -16.59
C ASP A 138 -32.82 4.64 -17.80
N PRO A 139 -33.56 4.05 -18.76
CA PRO A 139 -32.94 3.42 -19.94
C PRO A 139 -32.21 4.41 -20.84
N SER A 140 -32.43 5.73 -20.68
CA SER A 140 -31.74 6.76 -21.48
C SER A 140 -30.22 6.76 -21.26
N VAL A 141 -29.71 6.23 -20.14
CA VAL A 141 -28.27 6.20 -19.85
C VAL A 141 -27.52 5.08 -20.59
N LEU A 142 -28.23 4.09 -21.13
CA LEU A 142 -27.65 2.93 -21.83
C LEU A 142 -27.15 3.31 -23.23
N ALA A 143 -25.88 3.17 -23.57
CA ALA A 143 -25.35 3.50 -24.90
C ALA A 143 -24.71 2.27 -25.55
N PRO A 144 -24.65 2.17 -26.89
CA PRO A 144 -23.82 1.17 -27.53
C PRO A 144 -22.33 1.42 -27.22
N SER A 145 -21.58 0.34 -27.05
CA SER A 145 -20.13 0.31 -26.87
C SER A 145 -19.42 0.37 -28.21
N ASP A 146 -18.25 1.00 -28.23
CA ASP A 146 -17.31 0.93 -29.36
C ASP A 146 -16.21 -0.15 -29.14
N VAL A 147 -16.26 -0.86 -28.01
CA VAL A 147 -15.31 -1.93 -27.65
C VAL A 147 -15.98 -3.29 -27.55
N SER A 148 -15.21 -4.33 -27.91
CA SER A 148 -15.65 -5.73 -27.92
C SER A 148 -15.55 -6.42 -26.55
N ALA A 149 -14.88 -5.81 -25.57
CA ALA A 149 -14.74 -6.37 -24.23
C ALA A 149 -14.67 -5.28 -23.15
N ILE A 150 -15.36 -5.53 -22.03
CA ILE A 150 -15.41 -4.65 -20.85
C ILE A 150 -15.21 -5.52 -19.61
N ALA A 151 -14.45 -5.02 -18.65
CA ALA A 151 -14.14 -5.71 -17.41
C ALA A 151 -14.52 -4.88 -16.17
N LEU A 152 -14.86 -5.57 -15.10
CA LEU A 152 -15.10 -4.99 -13.78
C LEU A 152 -14.39 -5.82 -12.72
N ASP A 153 -13.48 -5.19 -11.98
CA ASP A 153 -12.85 -5.82 -10.83
C ASP A 153 -13.69 -5.57 -9.58
N PHE A 154 -13.76 -6.56 -8.71
CA PHE A 154 -14.35 -6.41 -7.39
C PHE A 154 -13.64 -7.30 -6.38
N LYS A 155 -13.75 -6.89 -5.12
CA LYS A 155 -13.23 -7.63 -3.98
C LYS A 155 -14.36 -8.00 -3.03
N VAL A 156 -14.34 -9.24 -2.57
CA VAL A 156 -15.29 -9.76 -1.59
C VAL A 156 -14.75 -9.47 -0.19
N LEU A 157 -15.49 -8.68 0.59
CA LEU A 157 -15.14 -8.31 1.97
C LEU A 157 -15.84 -9.20 3.01
N HIS A 158 -16.92 -9.88 2.62
CA HIS A 158 -17.62 -10.93 3.38
C HIS A 158 -18.15 -12.00 2.42
N PRO A 159 -18.19 -13.30 2.75
CA PRO A 159 -18.56 -14.34 1.81
C PRO A 159 -19.93 -14.14 1.13
N VAL A 160 -19.94 -14.26 -0.20
CA VAL A 160 -21.15 -14.13 -1.05
C VAL A 160 -21.28 -15.31 -2.00
N VAL A 161 -22.48 -15.53 -2.53
CA VAL A 161 -22.75 -16.50 -3.60
C VAL A 161 -23.26 -15.75 -4.83
N ILE A 162 -22.58 -15.89 -5.96
CA ILE A 162 -23.06 -15.33 -7.23
C ILE A 162 -24.17 -16.24 -7.76
N THR A 163 -25.35 -15.67 -8.02
CA THR A 163 -26.53 -16.45 -8.44
C THR A 163 -26.83 -16.31 -9.93
N ARG A 164 -26.62 -15.13 -10.51
CA ARG A 164 -26.85 -14.86 -11.94
C ARG A 164 -25.81 -13.90 -12.48
N LEU A 165 -25.47 -14.07 -13.75
CA LEU A 165 -24.74 -13.07 -14.53
C LEU A 165 -25.71 -12.37 -15.46
N GLY A 166 -25.44 -11.11 -15.80
CA GLY A 166 -26.33 -10.33 -16.66
C GLY A 166 -25.64 -9.36 -17.60
N VAL A 167 -26.39 -9.00 -18.65
CA VAL A 167 -25.99 -8.07 -19.71
C VAL A 167 -27.05 -6.99 -19.88
N PHE A 168 -26.65 -5.76 -20.15
CA PHE A 168 -27.63 -4.71 -20.42
C PHE A 168 -28.41 -4.97 -21.71
N SER A 169 -29.70 -4.61 -21.67
CA SER A 169 -30.58 -4.58 -22.84
C SER A 169 -30.43 -3.26 -23.60
N GLY A 170 -30.75 -3.25 -24.90
CA GLY A 170 -30.68 -2.05 -25.72
C GLY A 170 -31.79 -1.02 -25.39
N ARG A 171 -31.56 0.25 -25.74
CA ARG A 171 -32.52 1.36 -25.49
C ARG A 171 -33.90 1.16 -26.11
N THR A 172 -33.95 0.60 -27.32
CA THR A 172 -35.14 0.63 -28.18
C THR A 172 -35.76 -0.73 -28.45
N LEU A 173 -35.02 -1.82 -28.23
CA LEU A 173 -35.52 -3.18 -28.36
C LEU A 173 -34.97 -4.05 -27.20
N PRO A 174 -35.78 -4.95 -26.64
CA PRO A 174 -35.30 -5.93 -25.67
C PRO A 174 -34.28 -6.90 -26.28
N GLU A 175 -34.22 -7.03 -27.60
CA GLU A 175 -33.43 -8.04 -28.32
C GLU A 175 -31.93 -7.72 -28.37
N LEU A 176 -31.10 -8.75 -28.22
CA LEU A 176 -29.64 -8.67 -28.29
C LEU A 176 -29.22 -8.75 -29.77
N GLN A 177 -28.46 -7.78 -30.24
CA GLN A 177 -28.05 -7.70 -31.65
C GLN A 177 -26.99 -8.76 -32.01
N SER A 178 -26.20 -9.20 -31.03
CA SER A 178 -25.10 -10.15 -31.21
C SER A 178 -24.88 -10.96 -29.94
N ASN A 179 -24.07 -12.02 -30.03
CA ASN A 179 -23.81 -12.88 -28.88
C ASN A 179 -22.86 -12.21 -27.91
N VAL A 180 -23.19 -12.28 -26.62
CA VAL A 180 -22.34 -11.75 -25.53
C VAL A 180 -22.01 -12.88 -24.57
N THR A 181 -20.75 -13.04 -24.23
CA THR A 181 -20.30 -13.97 -23.20
C THR A 181 -19.90 -13.18 -21.97
N VAL A 182 -20.37 -13.62 -20.81
CA VAL A 182 -20.02 -13.06 -19.50
C VAL A 182 -19.27 -14.11 -18.73
N LYS A 183 -18.07 -13.78 -18.26
CA LYS A 183 -17.20 -14.68 -17.49
C LYS A 183 -16.85 -14.02 -16.17
N LEU A 184 -17.02 -14.75 -15.08
CA LEU A 184 -16.37 -14.41 -13.81
C LEU A 184 -15.04 -15.15 -13.76
N LEU A 185 -13.96 -14.41 -13.73
CA LEU A 185 -12.62 -14.94 -13.57
C LEU A 185 -12.15 -14.72 -12.13
N GLN A 186 -11.49 -15.71 -11.56
CA GLN A 186 -10.61 -15.47 -10.43
C GLN A 186 -9.31 -14.87 -10.97
N LEU A 187 -8.84 -13.80 -10.35
CA LEU A 187 -7.68 -13.06 -10.82
C LEU A 187 -6.39 -13.90 -10.71
N ASP A 188 -5.87 -14.32 -11.88
CA ASP A 188 -4.71 -15.21 -12.15
C ASP A 188 -5.05 -16.52 -12.87
N GLN A 189 -6.35 -16.83 -13.03
CA GLN A 189 -6.80 -18.00 -13.77
C GLN A 189 -7.26 -17.63 -15.18
N GLU A 190 -6.84 -18.42 -16.16
CA GLU A 190 -7.41 -18.36 -17.52
C GLU A 190 -8.82 -18.98 -17.57
N GLU A 191 -9.12 -19.87 -16.62
CA GLU A 191 -10.41 -20.55 -16.54
C GLU A 191 -11.43 -19.73 -15.75
N ALA A 192 -12.64 -19.64 -16.30
CA ALA A 192 -13.72 -18.91 -15.67
C ALA A 192 -14.35 -19.73 -14.54
N VAL A 193 -14.50 -19.12 -13.37
CA VAL A 193 -15.23 -19.68 -12.23
C VAL A 193 -16.68 -19.95 -12.63
N VAL A 194 -17.30 -18.99 -13.33
CA VAL A 194 -18.62 -19.16 -13.95
C VAL A 194 -18.70 -18.44 -15.29
N THR A 195 -19.48 -18.99 -16.22
CA THR A 195 -19.73 -18.40 -17.54
C THR A 195 -21.21 -18.41 -17.89
N ALA A 196 -21.71 -17.31 -18.45
CA ALA A 196 -23.03 -17.22 -19.05
C ALA A 196 -22.93 -16.68 -20.48
N ARG A 197 -23.62 -17.30 -21.44
CA ARG A 197 -23.65 -16.86 -22.85
C ARG A 197 -25.03 -16.38 -23.21
N PHE A 198 -25.13 -15.22 -23.84
CA PHE A 198 -26.37 -14.56 -24.23
C PHE A 198 -26.45 -14.49 -25.76
N SER A 199 -27.64 -14.76 -26.29
CA SER A 199 -27.94 -14.71 -27.73
C SER A 199 -29.40 -14.36 -27.95
N SER A 200 -29.79 -14.02 -29.18
CA SER A 200 -31.18 -13.69 -29.56
C SER A 200 -32.19 -14.79 -29.22
N ILE A 201 -31.77 -16.06 -29.18
CA ILE A 201 -32.61 -17.22 -28.84
C ILE A 201 -32.52 -17.64 -27.37
N SER A 202 -31.60 -17.06 -26.60
CA SER A 202 -31.34 -17.42 -25.22
C SER A 202 -30.86 -16.20 -24.46
N MET A 203 -31.79 -15.36 -24.03
CA MET A 203 -31.52 -14.09 -23.35
C MET A 203 -31.52 -14.24 -21.83
N GLY A 204 -32.34 -15.15 -21.29
CA GLY A 204 -32.58 -15.24 -19.84
C GLY A 204 -33.80 -14.40 -19.44
N THR A 205 -33.80 -13.89 -18.21
CA THR A 205 -34.91 -13.13 -17.65
C THR A 205 -34.56 -11.64 -17.58
N LEU A 206 -35.41 -10.78 -18.12
CA LEU A 206 -35.23 -9.33 -18.07
C LEU A 206 -35.69 -8.79 -16.70
N VAL A 207 -34.79 -8.13 -16.00
CA VAL A 207 -35.07 -7.42 -14.75
C VAL A 207 -34.35 -6.07 -14.80
N ASN A 208 -35.08 -4.97 -14.60
CA ASN A 208 -34.51 -3.61 -14.55
C ASN A 208 -33.52 -3.30 -15.70
N TRP A 209 -33.91 -3.64 -16.95
CA TRP A 209 -33.11 -3.46 -18.17
C TRP A 209 -31.84 -4.31 -18.28
N VAL A 210 -31.69 -5.32 -17.42
CA VAL A 210 -30.61 -6.30 -17.45
C VAL A 210 -31.18 -7.69 -17.74
N TRP A 211 -30.64 -8.37 -18.75
CA TRP A 211 -30.92 -9.77 -19.00
C TRP A 211 -30.07 -10.64 -18.10
N TYR A 212 -30.67 -11.44 -17.22
CA TYR A 212 -29.97 -12.33 -16.30
C TYR A 212 -30.11 -13.80 -16.66
N LYS A 213 -29.03 -14.56 -16.48
CA LYS A 213 -29.03 -16.02 -16.53
C LYS A 213 -28.47 -16.62 -15.24
N PRO A 214 -29.11 -17.68 -14.71
CA PRO A 214 -28.56 -18.41 -13.58
C PRO A 214 -27.22 -19.04 -13.96
N VAL A 215 -26.32 -19.08 -12.99
CA VAL A 215 -25.02 -19.75 -13.09
C VAL A 215 -24.87 -20.76 -11.98
N GLU A 216 -23.85 -21.62 -12.09
CA GLU A 216 -23.46 -22.51 -11.00
C GLU A 216 -23.06 -21.67 -9.77
N GLN A 217 -23.55 -22.07 -8.61
CA GLN A 217 -23.43 -21.28 -7.39
C GLN A 217 -22.18 -21.69 -6.63
N PHE A 218 -21.19 -20.80 -6.58
CA PHE A 218 -19.98 -20.94 -5.78
C PHE A 218 -19.94 -19.89 -4.68
N ILE A 219 -19.45 -20.29 -3.51
CA ILE A 219 -19.18 -19.37 -2.42
C ILE A 219 -17.86 -18.67 -2.73
N LEU A 220 -17.91 -17.36 -2.89
CA LEU A 220 -16.73 -16.51 -3.00
C LEU A 220 -16.32 -16.11 -1.57
N PRO A 221 -15.14 -16.53 -1.07
CA PRO A 221 -14.71 -16.23 0.29
C PRO A 221 -14.28 -14.77 0.47
N LYS A 222 -14.20 -14.30 1.72
CA LYS A 222 -13.57 -13.00 2.05
C LYS A 222 -12.15 -12.97 1.49
N GLY A 223 -11.80 -11.87 0.83
CA GLY A 223 -10.51 -11.68 0.15
C GLY A 223 -10.47 -12.18 -1.29
N PHE A 224 -11.53 -12.84 -1.78
CA PHE A 224 -11.65 -13.16 -3.20
C PHE A 224 -11.63 -11.87 -4.02
N GLU A 225 -10.73 -11.82 -5.00
CA GLU A 225 -10.64 -10.74 -5.98
C GLU A 225 -11.02 -11.35 -7.33
N GLY A 226 -12.09 -10.82 -7.92
CA GLY A 226 -12.67 -11.33 -9.16
C GLY A 226 -12.74 -10.26 -10.24
N THR A 227 -12.66 -10.70 -11.49
CA THR A 227 -12.91 -9.87 -12.67
C THR A 227 -14.11 -10.41 -13.42
N LEU A 228 -15.14 -9.59 -13.56
CA LEU A 228 -16.28 -9.87 -14.42
C LEU A 228 -16.02 -9.30 -15.81
N VAL A 229 -15.97 -10.16 -16.82
CA VAL A 229 -15.67 -9.79 -18.21
C VAL A 229 -16.90 -10.02 -19.07
N TRP A 230 -17.33 -8.96 -19.78
CA TRP A 230 -18.28 -9.04 -20.88
C TRP A 230 -17.52 -8.97 -22.19
N GLU A 231 -17.70 -9.95 -23.07
CA GLU A 231 -17.02 -10.01 -24.36
C GLU A 231 -17.99 -10.37 -25.49
N SER A 232 -17.75 -9.81 -26.67
CA SER A 232 -18.42 -10.17 -27.91
C SER A 232 -17.43 -10.24 -29.06
N LEU A 233 -17.78 -10.99 -30.11
CA LEU A 233 -17.03 -11.03 -31.36
C LEU A 233 -17.27 -9.79 -32.23
N ASP A 234 -18.34 -9.04 -31.96
CA ASP A 234 -18.67 -7.80 -32.65
C ASP A 234 -18.35 -6.61 -31.72
N SER A 235 -17.56 -5.67 -32.21
CA SER A 235 -17.10 -4.51 -31.45
C SER A 235 -18.23 -3.55 -31.08
N ALA A 236 -19.37 -3.59 -31.78
CA ALA A 236 -20.55 -2.75 -31.51
C ALA A 236 -21.66 -3.49 -30.72
N ALA A 237 -21.35 -4.67 -30.18
CA ALA A 237 -22.31 -5.58 -29.56
C ALA A 237 -22.81 -5.17 -28.18
N LEU A 238 -21.92 -4.58 -27.38
CA LEU A 238 -22.17 -4.38 -25.96
C LEU A 238 -23.00 -3.11 -25.78
N THR A 239 -23.99 -3.18 -24.89
CA THR A 239 -24.64 -1.98 -24.37
C THR A 239 -23.99 -1.63 -23.05
N THR A 240 -23.59 -0.37 -22.88
CA THR A 240 -22.87 0.12 -21.72
C THR A 240 -23.59 1.23 -21.00
N VAL A 241 -23.22 1.45 -19.75
CA VAL A 241 -23.69 2.58 -18.96
C VAL A 241 -22.55 3.16 -18.15
N ASN A 242 -22.48 4.49 -18.03
CA ASN A 242 -21.50 5.09 -17.14
C ASN A 242 -21.82 4.72 -15.68
N SER A 243 -20.85 4.19 -14.93
CA SER A 243 -21.02 3.80 -13.54
C SER A 243 -21.56 4.93 -12.65
N SER A 244 -21.19 6.18 -12.95
CA SER A 244 -21.65 7.37 -12.21
C SER A 244 -23.13 7.69 -12.45
N SER A 245 -23.75 7.07 -13.46
CA SER A 245 -25.16 7.24 -13.81
C SER A 245 -26.05 6.09 -13.35
N VAL A 246 -25.50 5.08 -12.67
CA VAL A 246 -26.24 3.94 -12.13
C VAL A 246 -25.96 3.77 -10.64
N GLU A 247 -26.95 3.22 -9.94
CA GLU A 247 -26.77 2.84 -8.54
C GLU A 247 -26.10 1.46 -8.49
N LEU A 248 -24.98 1.39 -7.76
CA LEU A 248 -24.29 0.15 -7.47
C LEU A 248 -24.63 -0.31 -6.06
N ASN A 249 -25.07 -1.56 -5.95
CA ASN A 249 -25.38 -2.20 -4.68
C ASN A 249 -24.24 -3.13 -4.30
N ASP A 250 -23.50 -2.74 -3.27
CA ASP A 250 -22.39 -3.50 -2.71
C ASP A 250 -22.84 -4.51 -1.63
N GLY A 251 -24.15 -4.68 -1.47
CA GLY A 251 -24.76 -5.56 -0.47
C GLY A 251 -24.56 -5.07 0.97
N GLY A 252 -24.46 -3.74 1.16
CA GLY A 252 -24.20 -3.16 2.47
C GLY A 252 -22.72 -3.22 2.84
N GLY A 253 -21.85 -3.03 1.85
CA GLY A 253 -20.40 -3.02 1.98
C GLY A 253 -19.71 -4.39 1.92
N VAL A 254 -20.43 -5.49 1.66
CA VAL A 254 -19.83 -6.84 1.57
C VAL A 254 -19.01 -7.04 0.30
N LEU A 255 -19.21 -6.20 -0.70
CA LEU A 255 -18.38 -6.09 -1.89
C LEU A 255 -17.68 -4.73 -1.94
N LYS A 256 -16.48 -4.70 -2.51
CA LYS A 256 -15.80 -3.47 -2.90
C LYS A 256 -15.59 -3.50 -4.40
N ILE A 257 -16.28 -2.62 -5.10
CA ILE A 257 -16.26 -2.58 -6.57
C ILE A 257 -15.17 -1.59 -7.01
N SER A 258 -14.29 -2.03 -7.90
CA SER A 258 -13.20 -1.22 -8.47
C SER A 258 -13.19 -1.37 -9.98
N SER A 259 -13.54 -0.32 -10.73
CA SER A 259 -13.57 -0.39 -12.20
C SER A 259 -12.17 -0.38 -12.82
N ILE A 260 -11.91 -1.21 -13.84
CA ILE A 260 -10.74 -1.10 -14.70
C ILE A 260 -11.16 -1.16 -16.18
N ALA A 261 -10.80 -0.09 -16.91
CA ALA A 261 -10.50 0.06 -18.34
C ALA A 261 -11.32 -0.69 -19.43
N GLU A 262 -11.64 0.05 -20.49
CA GLU A 262 -12.03 -0.48 -21.80
C GLU A 262 -10.82 -0.99 -22.59
N GLY A 263 -10.98 -2.09 -23.32
CA GLY A 263 -10.06 -2.53 -24.37
C GLY A 263 -9.11 -3.67 -24.00
N ILE A 264 -9.35 -4.81 -24.66
CA ILE A 264 -8.46 -5.94 -24.99
C ILE A 264 -7.18 -6.04 -24.14
N LEU A 265 -7.19 -6.84 -23.07
CA LEU A 265 -5.97 -7.26 -22.35
C LEU A 265 -4.91 -7.78 -23.37
N PRO A 266 -3.59 -7.55 -23.21
CA PRO A 266 -2.83 -7.17 -22.01
C PRO A 266 -2.07 -5.82 -22.13
N HIS A 267 -1.57 -5.33 -20.99
CA HIS A 267 -0.87 -4.05 -20.76
C HIS A 267 -1.77 -2.88 -20.33
N ARG A 268 -2.24 -3.01 -19.08
CA ARG A 268 -2.98 -2.02 -18.29
C ARG A 268 -2.33 -0.61 -18.32
N SER A 269 -2.87 0.29 -19.15
CA SER A 269 -2.70 1.75 -19.04
C SER A 269 -3.78 2.51 -19.84
N ALA A 270 -4.83 2.98 -19.15
CA ALA A 270 -5.51 4.24 -19.46
C ALA A 270 -6.29 4.69 -18.21
N LEU A 271 -5.97 5.88 -17.71
CA LEU A 271 -6.72 6.56 -16.65
C LEU A 271 -8.02 7.10 -17.24
N GLY A 272 -9.17 6.57 -16.82
CA GLY A 272 -10.50 7.12 -17.15
C GLY A 272 -11.60 6.05 -17.22
N PHE A 273 -12.75 6.34 -16.61
CA PHE A 273 -14.00 5.56 -16.76
C PHE A 273 -14.50 5.66 -18.21
N PRO A 274 -14.93 4.54 -18.83
CA PRO A 274 -16.30 4.56 -19.35
C PRO A 274 -17.02 3.20 -19.27
N GLY A 275 -17.70 2.95 -18.15
CA GLY A 275 -18.94 2.17 -18.15
C GLY A 275 -18.91 0.65 -17.91
N LEU A 276 -20.10 0.14 -17.61
CA LEU A 276 -20.42 -1.26 -17.31
C LEU A 276 -21.21 -1.85 -18.48
N ALA A 277 -21.09 -3.14 -18.78
CA ALA A 277 -21.88 -3.83 -19.82
C ALA A 277 -23.00 -4.73 -19.28
N GLY A 278 -23.16 -4.76 -17.95
CA GLY A 278 -24.20 -5.50 -17.25
C GLY A 278 -23.91 -5.53 -15.76
N GLY A 279 -24.29 -6.62 -15.11
CA GLY A 279 -23.97 -6.86 -13.70
C GLY A 279 -24.14 -8.32 -13.32
N PHE A 280 -24.25 -8.58 -12.04
CA PHE A 280 -24.56 -9.90 -11.50
C PHE A 280 -25.53 -9.76 -10.32
N THR A 281 -26.16 -10.87 -9.95
CA THR A 281 -26.90 -10.96 -8.71
C THR A 281 -26.19 -11.88 -7.73
N PHE A 282 -26.33 -11.61 -6.44
CA PHE A 282 -25.68 -12.39 -5.40
C PHE A 282 -26.50 -12.46 -4.12
N THR A 283 -26.20 -13.44 -3.27
CA THR A 283 -26.70 -13.54 -1.89
C THR A 283 -25.55 -13.54 -0.91
N ILE A 284 -25.84 -13.20 0.35
CA ILE A 284 -24.85 -13.22 1.44
C ILE A 284 -24.87 -14.62 2.05
N TYR A 285 -23.75 -15.36 2.00
CA TYR A 285 -23.73 -16.78 2.42
C TYR A 285 -23.85 -16.97 3.95
N ASP A 286 -23.34 -16.02 4.73
CA ASP A 286 -23.30 -16.09 6.20
C ASP A 286 -23.81 -14.79 6.83
N GLU A 287 -25.12 -14.53 6.71
CA GLU A 287 -25.77 -13.34 7.27
C GLU A 287 -25.73 -13.31 8.81
N GLU A 288 -25.82 -14.48 9.47
CA GLU A 288 -25.75 -14.58 10.92
C GLU A 288 -24.35 -14.23 11.42
N GLY A 289 -23.30 -14.74 10.76
CA GLY A 289 -21.92 -14.39 11.04
C GLY A 289 -21.62 -12.92 10.79
N LEU A 290 -22.14 -12.33 9.70
CA LEU A 290 -22.04 -10.88 9.45
C LEU A 290 -22.72 -10.06 10.56
N SER A 291 -23.92 -10.45 10.96
CA SER A 291 -24.66 -9.81 12.06
C SER A 291 -23.95 -9.98 13.40
N GLY A 292 -23.36 -11.15 13.66
CA GLY A 292 -22.51 -11.43 14.81
C GLY A 292 -21.25 -10.57 14.82
N LEU A 293 -20.60 -10.41 13.68
CA LEU A 293 -19.44 -9.53 13.49
C LEU A 293 -19.81 -8.10 13.87
N LEU A 294 -20.91 -7.56 13.32
CA LEU A 294 -21.39 -6.20 13.60
C LEU A 294 -21.74 -6.02 15.09
N ARG A 295 -22.49 -6.95 15.69
CA ARG A 295 -22.85 -6.89 17.13
C ARG A 295 -21.63 -6.98 18.06
N GLY A 296 -20.63 -7.80 17.70
CA GLY A 296 -19.42 -7.99 18.50
C GLY A 296 -18.39 -6.87 18.37
N ARG A 297 -18.48 -6.03 17.33
CA ARG A 297 -17.49 -4.98 17.04
C ARG A 297 -17.19 -4.05 18.21
N PRO A 298 -18.18 -3.49 18.96
CA PRO A 298 -17.88 -2.60 20.09
C PRO A 298 -17.02 -3.27 21.18
N ALA A 299 -17.29 -4.54 21.48
CA ALA A 299 -16.53 -5.30 22.47
C ALA A 299 -15.10 -5.61 21.98
N ARG A 300 -14.95 -5.98 20.70
CA ARG A 300 -13.62 -6.17 20.07
C ARG A 300 -12.79 -4.90 20.08
N MET A 301 -13.37 -3.77 19.65
CA MET A 301 -12.73 -2.46 19.66
C MET A 301 -12.24 -2.09 21.07
N LYS A 302 -13.06 -2.32 22.10
CA LYS A 302 -12.68 -2.06 23.50
C LYS A 302 -11.50 -2.95 23.97
N ARG A 303 -11.52 -4.25 23.64
CA ARG A 303 -10.43 -5.18 23.98
C ARG A 303 -9.14 -4.82 23.24
N HIS A 304 -9.24 -4.53 21.95
CA HIS A 304 -8.11 -4.13 21.11
C HIS A 304 -7.47 -2.84 21.61
N ALA A 305 -8.27 -1.82 21.93
CA ALA A 305 -7.77 -0.59 22.51
C ALA A 305 -7.05 -0.81 23.85
N ALA A 306 -7.45 -1.81 24.65
CA ALA A 306 -6.73 -2.19 25.87
C ALA A 306 -5.38 -2.86 25.56
N GLY A 307 -5.35 -3.74 24.55
CA GLY A 307 -4.12 -4.35 24.05
C GLY A 307 -3.12 -3.33 23.52
N LEU A 308 -3.59 -2.34 22.73
CA LEU A 308 -2.74 -1.25 22.22
C LEU A 308 -2.09 -0.45 23.36
N ARG A 309 -2.83 -0.16 24.44
CA ARG A 309 -2.24 0.53 25.61
C ARG A 309 -1.17 -0.31 26.32
N GLN A 310 -1.31 -1.63 26.35
CA GLN A 310 -0.30 -2.52 26.90
C GLN A 310 0.95 -2.56 26.01
N GLU A 311 0.76 -2.63 24.69
CA GLU A 311 1.84 -2.56 23.71
C GLU A 311 2.58 -1.22 23.80
N ASP A 312 1.86 -0.09 23.90
CA ASP A 312 2.44 1.24 24.11
C ASP A 312 3.35 1.28 25.35
N ALA A 313 2.88 0.72 26.47
CA ALA A 313 3.66 0.69 27.71
C ALA A 313 4.92 -0.18 27.58
N ALA A 314 4.82 -1.34 26.92
CA ALA A 314 5.96 -2.22 26.68
C ALA A 314 7.00 -1.56 25.75
N LEU A 315 6.57 -0.87 24.70
CA LEU A 315 7.43 -0.12 23.80
C LEU A 315 8.14 1.05 24.50
N GLN A 316 7.44 1.75 25.41
CA GLN A 316 8.05 2.80 26.22
C GLN A 316 9.14 2.24 27.14
N GLU A 317 8.87 1.12 27.81
CA GLU A 317 9.86 0.47 28.66
C GLU A 317 11.08 0.01 27.85
N GLU A 318 10.86 -0.62 26.68
CA GLU A 318 11.92 -1.03 25.77
C GLU A 318 12.77 0.17 25.31
N SER A 319 12.12 1.26 24.89
CA SER A 319 12.79 2.48 24.44
C SER A 319 13.64 3.11 25.54
N LEU A 320 13.11 3.21 26.78
CA LEU A 320 13.85 3.71 27.94
C LEU A 320 15.04 2.83 28.30
N ARG A 321 14.90 1.51 28.14
CA ARG A 321 15.96 0.54 28.46
C ARG A 321 17.11 0.56 27.47
N HIS A 322 16.81 0.70 26.17
CA HIS A 322 17.80 0.49 25.12
C HIS A 322 18.28 1.78 24.42
N GLY A 323 17.47 2.85 24.37
CA GLY A 323 17.86 4.13 23.75
C GLY A 323 18.12 4.07 22.23
N ASP A 324 17.74 2.98 21.59
CA ASP A 324 18.00 2.67 20.18
C ASP A 324 16.74 2.75 19.29
N MET A 325 15.62 3.25 19.82
CA MET A 325 14.35 3.33 19.11
C MET A 325 14.01 4.77 18.72
N VAL A 326 13.41 4.93 17.54
CA VAL A 326 12.85 6.19 17.03
C VAL A 326 11.38 5.96 16.73
N PHE A 327 10.52 6.62 17.50
CA PHE A 327 9.08 6.66 17.21
C PHE A 327 8.78 7.75 16.19
N VAL A 328 8.12 7.37 15.10
CA VAL A 328 7.69 8.29 14.04
C VAL A 328 6.19 8.39 13.99
N ASP A 329 5.66 9.58 13.73
CA ASP A 329 4.22 9.88 13.77
C ASP A 329 3.46 9.27 12.58
N VAL A 330 3.21 7.96 12.67
CA VAL A 330 2.46 7.15 11.70
C VAL A 330 1.70 6.05 12.45
N VAL A 331 0.58 5.62 11.86
CA VAL A 331 -0.09 4.38 12.25
C VAL A 331 0.69 3.20 11.68
N ASP A 332 1.28 2.37 12.54
CA ASP A 332 2.18 1.28 12.13
C ASP A 332 1.38 0.14 11.48
N THR A 333 1.34 0.16 10.16
CA THR A 333 0.74 -0.85 9.29
C THR A 333 1.62 -1.00 8.06
N TYR A 334 1.50 -2.14 7.38
CA TYR A 334 2.30 -2.43 6.18
C TYR A 334 2.14 -1.34 5.10
N ARG A 335 0.91 -0.87 4.85
CA ARG A 335 0.65 0.20 3.85
C ARG A 335 1.26 1.55 4.22
N ASN A 336 1.59 1.78 5.49
CA ASN A 336 2.19 3.02 5.98
C ASN A 336 3.72 2.97 6.13
N VAL A 337 4.37 1.84 5.81
CA VAL A 337 5.83 1.70 5.88
C VAL A 337 6.58 2.77 5.05
N PRO A 338 6.14 3.17 3.83
CA PRO A 338 6.80 4.27 3.12
C PRO A 338 6.75 5.60 3.89
N SER A 339 5.60 5.92 4.48
CA SER A 339 5.43 7.11 5.32
C SER A 339 6.33 7.04 6.56
N LYS A 340 6.43 5.85 7.17
CA LYS A 340 7.31 5.57 8.31
C LYS A 340 8.77 5.87 7.96
N LEU A 341 9.22 5.43 6.79
CA LEU A 341 10.58 5.71 6.31
C LEU A 341 10.81 7.21 6.04
N LEU A 342 9.88 7.90 5.38
CA LEU A 342 10.00 9.34 5.13
C LEU A 342 10.09 10.15 6.43
N GLN A 343 9.31 9.78 7.45
CA GLN A 343 9.39 10.42 8.76
C GLN A 343 10.72 10.11 9.46
N PHE A 344 11.26 8.90 9.28
CA PHE A 344 12.61 8.59 9.76
C PHE A 344 13.69 9.42 9.06
N TYR A 345 13.59 9.67 7.75
CA TYR A 345 14.52 10.55 7.04
C TYR A 345 14.47 11.99 7.53
N LYS A 346 13.28 12.50 7.87
CA LYS A 346 13.14 13.80 8.56
C LYS A 346 13.84 13.80 9.91
N TRP A 347 13.62 12.75 10.70
CA TRP A 347 14.25 12.61 12.01
C TRP A 347 15.77 12.52 11.87
N SER A 348 16.30 11.68 11.00
CA SER A 348 17.74 11.43 10.86
C SER A 348 18.50 12.70 10.49
N VAL A 349 18.02 13.43 9.48
CA VAL A 349 18.60 14.70 9.03
C VAL A 349 18.62 15.77 10.12
N GLY A 350 17.62 15.79 11.00
CA GLY A 350 17.50 16.78 12.07
C GLY A 350 18.20 16.40 13.38
N ASN A 351 18.53 15.12 13.59
CA ASN A 351 18.98 14.59 14.88
C ASN A 351 20.32 13.84 14.82
N ALA A 352 20.90 13.65 13.64
CA ALA A 352 22.19 13.03 13.47
C ALA A 352 22.96 13.68 12.31
N ASP A 353 24.28 13.73 12.44
CA ASP A 353 25.15 13.95 11.29
C ASP A 353 25.65 12.59 10.78
N PHE A 354 25.61 12.37 9.46
CA PHE A 354 26.02 11.10 8.89
C PHE A 354 26.44 11.19 7.43
N ASN A 355 27.36 10.33 6.99
CA ASN A 355 27.74 10.26 5.57
C ASN A 355 26.76 9.42 4.75
N LEU A 356 26.39 8.26 5.28
CA LEU A 356 25.55 7.26 4.60
C LEU A 356 24.41 6.80 5.50
N LEU A 357 23.28 6.47 4.88
CA LEU A 357 22.17 5.79 5.55
C LEU A 357 22.02 4.39 4.99
N LEU A 358 22.08 3.38 5.85
CA LEU A 358 21.72 2.01 5.50
C LEU A 358 20.30 1.75 5.98
N LYS A 359 19.40 1.36 5.06
CA LYS A 359 18.07 0.88 5.42
C LYS A 359 18.08 -0.64 5.43
N THR A 360 17.40 -1.24 6.41
CA THR A 360 17.10 -2.67 6.47
C THR A 360 15.79 -2.89 7.24
N ASP A 361 15.29 -4.14 7.27
CA ASP A 361 14.12 -4.55 8.04
C ASP A 361 14.55 -5.40 9.25
N ASP A 362 13.69 -5.54 10.26
CA ASP A 362 14.02 -6.25 11.50
C ASP A 362 14.04 -7.79 11.37
N ASP A 363 13.54 -8.32 10.27
CA ASP A 363 13.59 -9.73 9.87
C ASP A 363 14.72 -10.02 8.85
N CYS A 364 15.69 -9.11 8.70
CA CYS A 364 16.81 -9.25 7.78
C CYS A 364 18.12 -9.54 8.50
N TYR A 365 18.81 -10.60 8.07
CA TYR A 365 20.22 -10.78 8.38
C TYR A 365 21.05 -9.76 7.60
N ILE A 366 22.07 -9.18 8.25
CA ILE A 366 23.02 -8.25 7.62
C ILE A 366 24.45 -8.67 7.97
N ASP A 367 25.27 -8.90 6.96
CA ASP A 367 26.73 -9.03 7.14
C ASP A 367 27.35 -7.62 7.17
N VAL A 368 27.31 -7.01 8.35
CA VAL A 368 27.72 -5.62 8.53
C VAL A 368 29.19 -5.38 8.20
N ASP A 369 30.07 -6.34 8.48
CA ASP A 369 31.50 -6.25 8.15
C ASP A 369 31.69 -6.18 6.64
N SER A 370 31.04 -7.09 5.90
CA SER A 370 31.10 -7.12 4.44
C SER A 370 30.54 -5.83 3.82
N VAL A 371 29.48 -5.27 4.40
CA VAL A 371 28.91 -3.98 3.95
C VAL A 371 29.92 -2.84 4.16
N LEU A 372 30.46 -2.69 5.37
CA LEU A 372 31.41 -1.60 5.70
C LEU A 372 32.70 -1.71 4.87
N MET A 373 33.26 -2.92 4.75
CA MET A 373 34.42 -3.18 3.89
C MET A 373 34.16 -2.80 2.44
N LYS A 374 33.00 -3.17 1.87
CA LYS A 374 32.64 -2.82 0.49
C LYS A 374 32.42 -1.31 0.31
N ILE A 375 31.88 -0.60 1.31
CA ILE A 375 31.76 0.88 1.30
C ILE A 375 33.13 1.52 1.11
N ASP A 376 34.11 1.10 1.91
CA ASP A 376 35.47 1.63 1.85
C ASP A 376 36.18 1.24 0.55
N GLN A 377 36.13 -0.03 0.16
CA GLN A 377 36.77 -0.53 -1.07
C GLN A 377 36.25 0.14 -2.34
N LYS A 378 34.93 0.38 -2.41
CA LYS A 378 34.30 1.07 -3.54
C LYS A 378 34.45 2.60 -3.46
N GLY A 379 34.97 3.13 -2.34
CA GLY A 379 35.09 4.56 -2.11
C GLY A 379 33.73 5.26 -2.15
N LEU A 380 32.69 4.63 -1.60
CA LEU A 380 31.31 5.14 -1.58
C LEU A 380 31.15 6.29 -0.56
N LYS A 381 31.96 7.34 -0.71
CA LYS A 381 31.94 8.57 0.09
C LYS A 381 31.38 9.76 -0.72
N ARG A 382 30.77 9.47 -1.88
CA ARG A 382 30.29 10.45 -2.85
C ARG A 382 28.82 10.80 -2.59
N SER A 383 28.39 11.95 -3.09
CA SER A 383 26.98 12.35 -3.13
C SER A 383 26.22 11.64 -4.25
N ASN A 384 24.90 11.65 -4.19
CA ASN A 384 23.99 11.22 -5.26
C ASN A 384 24.16 9.74 -5.68
N PHE A 385 24.36 8.83 -4.72
CA PHE A 385 24.33 7.39 -4.99
C PHE A 385 23.34 6.61 -4.14
N TRP A 386 22.91 5.48 -4.71
CA TRP A 386 22.06 4.46 -4.12
C TRP A 386 22.62 3.07 -4.45
N TRP A 387 23.00 2.30 -3.43
CA TRP A 387 23.63 0.99 -3.58
C TRP A 387 22.72 -0.11 -3.02
N GLY A 388 22.42 -1.11 -3.84
CA GLY A 388 21.49 -2.19 -3.52
C GLY A 388 21.36 -3.18 -4.69
N ASN A 389 20.42 -4.12 -4.57
CA ASN A 389 20.03 -5.00 -5.68
C ASN A 389 18.74 -4.47 -6.33
N PHE A 390 18.83 -3.99 -7.57
CA PHE A 390 17.71 -3.31 -8.23
C PHE A 390 16.90 -4.24 -9.13
N ARG A 391 15.59 -4.30 -8.88
CA ARG A 391 14.62 -4.83 -9.86
C ARG A 391 14.33 -3.74 -10.89
N GLN A 392 14.17 -4.13 -12.15
CA GLN A 392 13.88 -3.22 -13.27
C GLN A 392 12.65 -3.71 -14.03
N SER A 393 11.84 -2.77 -14.52
CA SER A 393 10.65 -3.05 -15.32
C SER A 393 9.69 -4.05 -14.67
N TRP A 394 9.64 -4.05 -13.33
CA TRP A 394 8.77 -4.94 -12.58
C TRP A 394 7.31 -4.54 -12.80
N ALA A 395 6.46 -5.50 -13.13
CA ALA A 395 5.05 -5.25 -13.37
C ALA A 395 4.37 -4.75 -12.08
N VAL A 396 3.44 -3.82 -12.25
CA VAL A 396 2.68 -3.25 -11.13
C VAL A 396 1.60 -4.23 -10.74
N ASP A 397 1.76 -4.86 -9.58
CA ASP A 397 0.74 -5.70 -8.98
C ASP A 397 -0.51 -4.86 -8.73
N ARG A 398 -1.64 -5.30 -9.28
CA ARG A 398 -2.93 -4.61 -9.13
C ARG A 398 -3.84 -5.28 -8.12
N ILE A 399 -3.34 -6.30 -7.43
CA ILE A 399 -4.08 -7.22 -6.57
C ILE A 399 -3.20 -7.78 -5.45
N GLY A 400 -3.84 -8.36 -4.43
CA GLY A 400 -3.14 -9.04 -3.33
C GLY A 400 -2.33 -8.11 -2.42
N LYS A 401 -1.39 -8.71 -1.67
CA LYS A 401 -0.54 -7.99 -0.70
C LYS A 401 0.16 -6.78 -1.33
N TRP A 402 0.67 -6.95 -2.54
CA TRP A 402 1.47 -5.96 -3.23
C TRP A 402 0.65 -5.04 -4.16
N GLN A 403 -0.68 -5.05 -4.03
CA GLN A 403 -1.59 -4.23 -4.85
C GLN A 403 -1.24 -2.73 -4.80
N GLU A 404 -1.13 -2.12 -5.97
CA GLU A 404 -1.05 -0.68 -6.23
C GLU A 404 -2.08 -0.26 -7.27
N LEU A 405 -3.09 0.49 -6.84
CA LEU A 405 -4.17 0.94 -7.72
C LEU A 405 -3.94 2.35 -8.26
N GLU A 406 -3.09 3.14 -7.62
CA GLU A 406 -2.97 4.57 -7.91
C GLU A 406 -1.74 4.92 -8.75
N TYR A 407 -0.79 4.00 -8.91
CA TYR A 407 0.33 4.17 -9.83
C TYR A 407 -0.09 3.91 -11.28
N ALA A 408 0.07 4.91 -12.15
CA ALA A 408 -0.53 4.90 -13.49
C ALA A 408 0.16 3.96 -14.48
N SER A 409 1.49 3.81 -14.37
CA SER A 409 2.29 2.99 -15.30
C SER A 409 2.03 1.49 -15.08
N PRO A 410 2.23 0.61 -16.09
CA PRO A 410 2.10 -0.84 -15.92
C PRO A 410 3.35 -1.45 -15.27
N ALA A 411 4.46 -0.72 -15.22
CA ALA A 411 5.72 -1.15 -14.63
C ALA A 411 6.34 -0.05 -13.76
N TYR A 412 6.97 -0.45 -12.66
CA TYR A 412 7.69 0.44 -11.77
C TYR A 412 9.05 0.88 -12.36
N PRO A 413 9.55 2.08 -12.00
CA PRO A 413 10.95 2.41 -12.20
C PRO A 413 11.83 1.47 -11.36
N ALA A 414 13.13 1.50 -11.57
CA ALA A 414 14.03 0.64 -10.81
C ALA A 414 13.95 0.94 -9.29
N PHE A 415 13.79 -0.10 -8.49
CA PHE A 415 13.80 -0.04 -7.03
C PHE A 415 14.71 -1.11 -6.45
N ALA A 416 15.36 -0.81 -5.32
CA ALA A 416 16.18 -1.78 -4.60
C ALA A 416 15.30 -2.80 -3.87
N CYS A 417 15.74 -4.04 -3.76
CA CYS A 417 15.04 -5.05 -2.97
C CYS A 417 14.93 -4.66 -1.50
N GLY A 418 13.82 -5.04 -0.85
CA GLY A 418 13.46 -4.60 0.50
C GLY A 418 14.44 -5.00 1.61
N SER A 419 15.26 -6.04 1.41
CA SER A 419 16.18 -6.58 2.43
C SER A 419 17.27 -5.62 2.89
N GLY A 420 17.56 -4.60 2.09
CA GLY A 420 18.41 -3.50 2.49
C GLY A 420 19.09 -2.78 1.33
N TYR A 421 19.52 -1.56 1.60
CA TYR A 421 20.27 -0.73 0.67
C TYR A 421 20.99 0.40 1.41
N VAL A 422 21.98 1.01 0.75
CA VAL A 422 22.72 2.17 1.26
C VAL A 422 22.46 3.40 0.38
N VAL A 423 22.21 4.54 1.01
CA VAL A 423 21.93 5.81 0.34
C VAL A 423 22.83 6.91 0.90
N SER A 424 23.33 7.76 0.01
CA SER A 424 24.06 8.98 0.37
C SER A 424 23.19 10.01 1.12
N ARG A 425 23.80 10.75 2.05
CA ARG A 425 23.10 11.73 2.91
C ARG A 425 22.34 12.81 2.14
N ASP A 426 22.84 13.26 0.99
CA ASP A 426 22.21 14.30 0.18
C ASP A 426 20.88 13.83 -0.44
N LEU A 427 20.77 12.55 -0.81
CA LEU A 427 19.50 11.97 -1.24
C LEU A 427 18.53 11.85 -0.07
N VAL A 428 19.00 11.40 1.10
CA VAL A 428 18.18 11.36 2.33
C VAL A 428 17.66 12.75 2.67
N GLN A 429 18.51 13.78 2.56
CA GLN A 429 18.14 15.18 2.73
C GLN A 429 17.05 15.61 1.75
N TRP A 430 17.17 15.25 0.48
CA TRP A 430 16.17 15.57 -0.53
C TRP A 430 14.82 14.93 -0.20
N LEU A 431 14.81 13.66 0.20
CA LEU A 431 13.59 12.94 0.59
C LEU A 431 12.95 13.56 1.83
N ALA A 432 13.74 13.82 2.87
CA ALA A 432 13.28 14.47 4.10
C ALA A 432 12.63 15.83 3.82
N SER A 433 13.26 16.64 2.95
CA SER A 433 12.78 17.97 2.59
C SER A 433 11.50 17.94 1.75
N ASN A 434 11.26 16.84 1.02
CA ASN A 434 10.10 16.67 0.15
C ASN A 434 9.04 15.71 0.70
N ALA A 435 9.23 15.12 1.89
CA ALA A 435 8.36 14.08 2.44
C ALA A 435 6.87 14.45 2.51
N GLY A 436 6.52 15.72 2.64
CA GLY A 436 5.11 16.17 2.62
C GLY A 436 4.45 16.22 1.23
N LYS A 437 5.23 16.06 0.16
CA LYS A 437 4.79 16.09 -1.24
C LYS A 437 4.92 14.72 -1.92
N LEU A 438 5.73 13.84 -1.35
CA LEU A 438 5.96 12.50 -1.86
C LEU A 438 4.81 11.58 -1.45
N LYS A 439 4.17 10.97 -2.43
CA LYS A 439 3.08 10.00 -2.21
C LYS A 439 3.65 8.66 -1.77
N ALA A 440 3.06 8.05 -0.75
CA ALA A 440 3.31 6.67 -0.37
C ALA A 440 2.58 5.70 -1.32
N TYR A 441 3.28 4.66 -1.78
CA TYR A 441 2.79 3.60 -2.65
C TYR A 441 2.83 2.24 -1.93
N GLN A 442 2.46 1.16 -2.62
CA GLN A 442 2.19 -0.17 -2.05
C GLN A 442 3.29 -0.84 -1.21
N GLY A 443 4.52 -0.32 -1.20
CA GLY A 443 5.64 -0.79 -0.39
C GLY A 443 6.71 0.28 -0.29
N GLU A 444 7.59 0.18 0.72
CA GLU A 444 8.66 1.15 0.92
C GLU A 444 9.65 1.16 -0.24
N ASP A 445 10.11 -0.02 -0.64
CA ASP A 445 11.04 -0.23 -1.76
C ASP A 445 10.51 0.37 -3.08
N VAL A 446 9.27 0.05 -3.44
CA VAL A 446 8.60 0.59 -4.63
C VAL A 446 8.42 2.10 -4.52
N SER A 447 8.00 2.60 -3.37
CA SER A 447 7.88 4.05 -3.14
C SER A 447 9.23 4.74 -3.30
N MET A 448 10.29 4.15 -2.75
CA MET A 448 11.66 4.62 -2.82
C MET A 448 12.14 4.68 -4.28
N GLY A 449 11.85 3.66 -5.09
CA GLY A 449 12.11 3.66 -6.54
C GLY A 449 11.39 4.77 -7.29
N ILE A 450 10.11 5.00 -7.01
CA ILE A 450 9.31 6.06 -7.62
C ILE A 450 9.85 7.44 -7.24
N TRP A 451 10.19 7.67 -5.98
CA TRP A 451 10.75 8.95 -5.53
C TRP A 451 12.15 9.19 -6.14
N MET A 452 13.00 8.17 -6.19
CA MET A 452 14.33 8.26 -6.76
C MET A 452 14.32 8.44 -8.29
N ALA A 453 13.25 8.04 -8.97
CA ALA A 453 13.10 8.31 -10.40
C ALA A 453 13.06 9.83 -10.70
N ALA A 454 12.59 10.66 -9.77
CA ALA A 454 12.60 12.11 -9.91
C ALA A 454 13.99 12.74 -9.71
N VAL A 455 14.86 12.08 -8.93
CA VAL A 455 16.21 12.58 -8.60
C VAL A 455 17.27 12.03 -9.56
N GLY A 456 17.12 10.78 -9.99
CA GLY A 456 18.06 10.10 -10.88
C GLY A 456 19.44 9.82 -10.25
N PRO A 457 19.52 9.11 -9.11
CA PRO A 457 20.81 8.83 -8.48
C PRO A 457 21.65 7.84 -9.28
N GLN A 458 22.97 7.86 -9.04
CA GLN A 458 23.85 6.81 -9.52
C GLN A 458 23.57 5.51 -8.76
N LYS A 459 22.96 4.54 -9.45
CA LYS A 459 22.66 3.22 -8.89
C LYS A 459 23.87 2.31 -8.97
N TYR A 460 24.21 1.68 -7.85
CA TYR A 460 25.22 0.65 -7.77
C TYR A 460 24.53 -0.70 -7.57
N GLN A 461 24.50 -1.52 -8.62
CA GLN A 461 23.92 -2.86 -8.57
C GLN A 461 24.85 -3.83 -7.83
N ASP A 462 24.32 -4.56 -6.85
CA ASP A 462 25.07 -5.59 -6.12
C ASP A 462 24.12 -6.72 -5.70
N ALA A 463 24.36 -7.92 -6.23
CA ALA A 463 23.51 -9.09 -5.98
C ALA A 463 23.64 -9.65 -4.56
N GLY A 464 24.64 -9.21 -3.77
CA GLY A 464 24.77 -9.61 -2.38
C GLY A 464 23.60 -9.13 -1.50
N TRP A 465 22.86 -8.11 -1.93
CA TRP A 465 21.59 -7.77 -1.28
C TRP A 465 20.49 -8.71 -1.79
N LEU A 466 20.22 -9.79 -1.06
CA LEU A 466 19.32 -10.84 -1.53
C LEU A 466 17.87 -10.35 -1.48
N CYS A 467 17.09 -10.66 -2.51
CA CYS A 467 15.70 -10.24 -2.57
C CYS A 467 14.73 -11.25 -1.96
N GLU A 468 15.20 -12.50 -1.80
CA GLU A 468 14.44 -13.64 -1.28
C GLU A 468 15.21 -14.28 -0.13
N LYS A 469 14.53 -15.14 0.64
CA LYS A 469 15.12 -15.88 1.78
C LYS A 469 16.08 -16.97 1.30
N GLU A 470 17.25 -16.54 0.86
CA GLU A 470 18.34 -17.37 0.37
C GLU A 470 19.59 -17.15 1.23
N CYS A 471 20.62 -17.98 1.03
CA CYS A 471 21.88 -17.84 1.74
C CYS A 471 23.06 -18.18 0.82
N TYR A 472 23.96 -17.22 0.63
CA TYR A 472 25.19 -17.38 -0.14
C TYR A 472 26.39 -16.80 0.60
N LEU A 473 27.58 -17.33 0.35
CA LEU A 473 28.83 -16.99 1.07
C LEU A 473 29.16 -15.49 1.08
N ASP A 474 28.82 -14.76 0.02
CA ASP A 474 29.13 -13.34 -0.17
C ASP A 474 27.90 -12.40 -0.07
N MET A 475 26.82 -12.91 0.53
CA MET A 475 25.62 -12.12 0.77
C MET A 475 25.87 -10.99 1.76
N LEU A 476 25.28 -9.83 1.50
CA LEU A 476 25.26 -8.65 2.37
C LEU A 476 24.01 -8.62 3.23
N SER A 477 22.88 -9.09 2.68
CA SER A 477 21.61 -9.18 3.38
C SER A 477 20.83 -10.43 2.96
N SER A 478 19.99 -10.94 3.86
CA SER A 478 18.99 -11.97 3.56
C SER A 478 17.72 -11.70 4.36
N PRO A 479 16.53 -11.56 3.74
CA PRO A 479 15.28 -11.18 4.41
C PRO A 479 14.46 -12.38 4.93
N GLN A 480 13.36 -12.07 5.64
CA GLN A 480 12.30 -13.02 6.05
C GLN A 480 12.74 -14.09 7.06
N HIS A 481 13.64 -13.74 7.97
CA HIS A 481 14.10 -14.61 9.05
C HIS A 481 13.33 -14.35 10.35
N THR A 482 13.06 -15.43 11.06
CA THR A 482 12.63 -15.38 12.46
C THR A 482 13.78 -14.95 13.38
N ALA A 483 13.46 -14.54 14.60
CA ALA A 483 14.46 -14.16 15.60
C ALA A 483 15.50 -15.27 15.86
N GLN A 484 15.07 -16.54 15.91
CA GLN A 484 15.99 -17.67 16.09
C GLN A 484 16.87 -17.91 14.86
N GLU A 485 16.34 -17.74 13.65
CA GLU A 485 17.11 -17.89 12.42
C GLU A 485 18.18 -16.80 12.29
N LEU A 486 17.88 -15.55 12.66
CA LEU A 486 18.85 -14.46 12.71
C LEU A 486 20.02 -14.77 13.65
N GLN A 487 19.71 -15.25 14.86
CA GLN A 487 20.72 -15.71 15.81
C GLN A 487 21.55 -16.85 15.24
N ALA A 488 20.93 -17.87 14.66
CA ALA A 488 21.62 -19.02 14.09
C ALA A 488 22.56 -18.66 12.93
N LEU A 489 22.12 -17.77 12.02
CA LEU A 489 22.96 -17.24 10.94
C LEU A 489 24.17 -16.48 11.49
N TRP A 490 23.96 -15.66 12.51
CA TRP A 490 25.02 -14.91 13.16
C TRP A 490 26.01 -15.80 13.91
N ASP A 491 25.52 -16.80 14.65
CA ASP A 491 26.36 -17.74 15.38
C ASP A 491 27.25 -18.55 14.43
N ARG A 492 26.70 -19.02 13.30
CA ARG A 492 27.49 -19.68 12.25
C ARG A 492 28.55 -18.74 11.66
N LYS A 493 28.16 -17.50 11.31
CA LYS A 493 29.12 -16.47 10.85
C LYS A 493 30.26 -16.29 11.84
N ARG A 494 29.97 -16.18 13.14
CA ARG A 494 30.98 -16.02 14.19
C ARG A 494 31.87 -17.24 14.38
N MET A 495 31.31 -18.43 14.29
CA MET A 495 32.04 -19.68 14.52
C MET A 495 32.99 -20.03 13.38
N CYS A 496 32.54 -19.89 12.12
CA CYS A 496 33.27 -20.41 10.97
C CYS A 496 33.40 -19.43 9.78
N GLY A 497 32.91 -18.20 9.90
CA GLY A 497 33.06 -17.13 8.90
C GLY A 497 31.99 -17.10 7.81
N ASP A 498 31.09 -18.10 7.78
CA ASP A 498 30.02 -18.24 6.79
C ASP A 498 28.66 -18.42 7.49
N PRO A 499 27.68 -17.52 7.28
CA PRO A 499 26.35 -17.66 7.86
C PRO A 499 25.55 -18.84 7.29
N CYS A 500 25.89 -19.34 6.10
CA CYS A 500 25.14 -20.35 5.37
C CYS A 500 25.51 -21.79 5.73
N GLY A 501 26.65 -21.99 6.38
CA GLY A 501 27.10 -23.29 6.84
C GLY A 501 28.58 -23.27 7.17
N CYS A 502 29.03 -24.19 8.01
CA CYS A 502 30.46 -24.36 8.22
C CYS A 502 31.02 -25.34 7.18
N PRO A 503 32.08 -25.00 6.43
CA PRO A 503 32.64 -25.87 5.40
C PRO A 503 33.18 -27.22 5.92
N TRP A 504 33.15 -27.45 7.23
CA TRP A 504 33.77 -28.58 7.93
C TRP A 504 32.79 -29.38 8.81
N GLU A 505 31.47 -29.18 8.65
CA GLU A 505 30.49 -30.10 9.27
C GLU A 505 30.44 -31.42 8.47
N PRO A 506 30.68 -32.58 9.12
CA PRO A 506 30.75 -33.89 8.45
C PRO A 506 29.40 -34.41 7.92
#